data_AF-A0A3P7LAQ9-F1
#
_entry.id   AF-A0A3P7LAQ9-F1
#
_cell.length_a   1.000
_cell.length_b   1.000
_cell.length_c   1.000
_cell.angle_alpha   90.00
_cell.angle_beta   90.00
_cell.angle_gamma   90.00
#
_symmetry.space_group_name_H-M   'P 1'
#
loop_
_entity.id
_entity.type
_entity.pdbx_description
1 polymer ?
#
loop_
_entity_poly.entity_id
_entity_poly.type
_entity_poly.pdbx_seq_one_letter_code
_entity_poly.pdbx_strand_id
1 'polypeptide(L)'
;MNYSMVSCSKNSEYGDPRNIRKNITAEDVCEFPNKDWSDEERNAAIKYHNDLREKIANVCDEKQFPNDELSDEERNAAIKYHNDLREKIANGNANNYVGKLTSAKNMYMLKYDCNMEKKLQEVLKKGESTITFHNGYGQNIAKFPKTEFSNITSTDQVKIALESWYNPVLYYGLKNAKNTYNDARLYTFANVSPTTNERH
;
A
#
# COMPACT_ATOMS: atom_id res chain seq x y z
N MET A 1 -5.98 -10.59 10.25
CA MET A 1 -5.70 -9.13 10.31
C MET A 1 -6.04 -8.56 8.94
N ASN A 2 -6.83 -7.49 8.87
CA ASN A 2 -7.25 -6.89 7.59
C ASN A 2 -7.02 -5.38 7.65
N TYR A 3 -6.49 -4.80 6.56
CA TYR A 3 -6.19 -3.38 6.44
C TYR A 3 -6.82 -2.80 5.18
N SER A 4 -7.06 -1.48 5.19
CA SER A 4 -7.73 -0.78 4.10
C SER A 4 -6.94 0.45 3.66
N MET A 5 -6.57 0.50 2.38
CA MET A 5 -5.75 1.57 1.81
C MET A 5 -6.28 1.95 0.43
N VAL A 6 -6.18 3.23 0.09
CA VAL A 6 -6.63 3.77 -1.19
C VAL A 6 -5.47 4.46 -1.89
N SER A 7 -5.42 4.39 -3.22
CA SER A 7 -4.41 5.10 -4.01
C SER A 7 -4.54 6.61 -3.83
N CYS A 8 -3.40 7.31 -3.65
CA CYS A 8 -3.30 8.76 -3.49
C CYS A 8 -3.94 9.55 -4.64
N SER A 9 -4.13 8.93 -5.82
CA SER A 9 -4.70 9.56 -7.03
C SER A 9 -6.22 9.65 -7.06
N LYS A 10 -6.97 9.01 -6.14
CA LYS A 10 -8.43 9.14 -6.09
C LYS A 10 -8.85 9.94 -4.86
N ASN A 11 -9.28 11.17 -5.10
CA ASN A 11 -9.85 12.16 -4.16
C ASN A 11 -8.83 12.96 -3.34
N SER A 12 -8.11 13.89 -3.97
CA SER A 12 -7.48 14.98 -3.23
C SER A 12 -8.56 16.00 -2.77
N GLU A 13 -9.21 15.69 -1.65
CA GLU A 13 -9.83 16.73 -0.79
C GLU A 13 -8.75 17.49 0.02
N TYR A 14 -7.48 17.11 -0.12
CA TYR A 14 -6.36 17.91 0.36
C TYR A 14 -5.99 18.97 -0.68
N GLY A 15 -6.18 20.22 -0.28
CA GLY A 15 -6.04 21.45 -1.04
C GLY A 15 -4.96 21.47 -2.12
N ASP A 16 -5.36 22.06 -3.24
CA ASP A 16 -4.55 22.64 -4.30
C ASP A 16 -3.13 23.07 -3.84
N PRO A 17 -2.06 22.40 -4.31
CA PRO A 17 -0.68 22.79 -4.02
C PRO A 17 -0.27 23.98 -4.90
N ARG A 18 -0.94 25.12 -4.72
CA ARG A 18 -0.43 26.41 -5.21
C ARG A 18 0.78 26.84 -4.37
N ASN A 19 1.95 26.26 -4.64
CA ASN A 19 3.27 26.93 -4.70
C ASN A 19 4.50 26.00 -4.75
N ILE A 20 4.54 25.02 -5.65
CA ILE A 20 5.83 24.49 -6.12
C ILE A 20 5.83 24.50 -7.65
N ARG A 21 6.32 25.62 -8.20
CA ARG A 21 6.71 25.85 -9.61
C ARG A 21 5.78 25.27 -10.68
N LYS A 22 4.74 26.04 -11.05
CA LYS A 22 3.99 26.14 -12.33
C LYS A 22 3.64 24.92 -13.22
N ASN A 23 4.16 23.71 -13.04
CA ASN A 23 3.90 22.57 -13.93
C ASN A 23 3.84 21.19 -13.22
N ILE A 24 3.84 21.13 -11.88
CA ILE A 24 3.72 19.86 -11.14
C ILE A 24 2.30 19.81 -10.56
N THR A 25 1.48 18.88 -11.03
CA THR A 25 0.11 18.66 -10.53
C THR A 25 0.15 17.85 -9.23
N ALA A 26 -0.93 17.88 -8.44
CA ALA A 26 -1.05 17.04 -7.23
C ALA A 26 -0.93 15.53 -7.53
N GLU A 27 -1.23 15.12 -8.76
CA GLU A 27 -1.09 13.74 -9.24
C GLU A 27 0.38 13.36 -9.45
N ASP A 28 1.20 14.29 -9.97
CA ASP A 28 2.64 14.08 -10.19
C ASP A 28 3.42 13.88 -8.89
N VAL A 29 2.93 14.44 -7.78
CA VAL A 29 3.58 14.33 -6.47
C VAL A 29 3.19 13.07 -5.68
N CYS A 30 2.21 12.30 -6.16
CA CYS A 30 1.83 11.02 -5.56
C CYS A 30 2.52 9.83 -6.26
N GLU A 31 3.16 10.00 -7.43
CA GLU A 31 3.85 8.90 -8.12
C GLU A 31 5.24 8.66 -7.52
N PHE A 32 5.57 7.39 -7.26
CA PHE A 32 6.94 7.03 -6.88
C PHE A 32 7.89 7.22 -8.07
N PRO A 33 9.07 7.82 -7.85
CA PRO A 33 10.08 7.92 -8.90
C PRO A 33 10.37 6.55 -9.47
N ASN A 34 10.50 6.50 -10.79
CA ASN A 34 10.93 5.30 -11.48
C ASN A 34 12.29 5.57 -12.17
N LYS A 35 12.91 4.50 -12.69
CA LYS A 35 14.26 4.57 -13.25
C LYS A 35 14.41 5.51 -14.45
N ASP A 36 13.30 5.86 -15.12
CA ASP A 36 13.31 6.70 -16.32
C ASP A 36 13.28 8.20 -15.98
N TRP A 37 13.06 8.57 -14.70
CA TRP A 37 13.03 9.97 -14.25
C TRP A 37 14.45 10.55 -14.13
N SER A 38 14.56 11.85 -14.39
CA SER A 38 15.79 12.61 -14.13
C SER A 38 16.09 12.71 -12.64
N ASP A 39 17.34 13.01 -12.29
CA ASP A 39 17.74 13.15 -10.89
C ASP A 39 17.05 14.33 -10.19
N GLU A 40 16.73 15.40 -10.92
CA GLU A 40 15.99 16.54 -10.38
C GLU A 40 14.56 16.13 -10.01
N GLU A 41 13.84 15.45 -10.91
CA GLU A 41 12.49 14.93 -10.68
C GLU A 41 12.47 13.94 -9.51
N ARG A 42 13.45 13.02 -9.47
CA ARG A 42 13.61 12.03 -8.40
C ARG A 42 13.79 12.70 -7.03
N ASN A 43 14.67 13.70 -6.95
CA ASN A 43 14.96 14.39 -5.70
C ASN A 43 13.77 15.23 -5.20
N ALA A 44 13.04 15.88 -6.12
CA ALA A 44 11.85 16.64 -5.78
C ALA A 44 10.74 15.74 -5.18
N ALA A 45 10.48 14.59 -5.80
CA ALA A 45 9.49 13.63 -5.31
C ALA A 45 9.92 12.96 -3.99
N ILE A 46 11.20 12.58 -3.84
CA ILE A 46 11.72 12.04 -2.56
C ILE A 46 11.50 13.04 -1.42
N LYS A 47 11.82 14.32 -1.65
CA LYS A 47 11.62 15.37 -0.65
C LYS A 47 10.16 15.47 -0.23
N TYR A 48 9.24 15.54 -1.19
CA TYR A 48 7.81 15.62 -0.90
C TYR A 48 7.28 14.38 -0.17
N HIS A 49 7.72 13.18 -0.56
CA HIS A 49 7.34 11.94 0.10
C HIS A 49 7.81 11.88 1.55
N ASN A 50 9.01 12.39 1.85
CA ASN A 50 9.51 12.48 3.22
C ASN A 50 8.69 13.50 4.03
N ASP A 51 8.43 14.69 3.47
CA ASP A 51 7.59 15.71 4.11
C ASP A 51 6.16 15.17 4.38
N LEU A 52 5.61 14.35 3.48
CA LEU A 52 4.33 13.67 3.70
C LEU A 52 4.41 12.59 4.79
N ARG A 53 5.43 11.72 4.74
CA ARG A 53 5.65 10.67 5.74
C ARG A 53 5.79 11.25 7.15
N GLU A 54 6.45 12.40 7.30
CA GLU A 54 6.58 13.11 8.58
C GLU A 54 5.25 13.74 9.07
N LYS A 55 4.42 14.23 8.15
CA LYS A 55 3.11 14.84 8.49
C LYS A 55 2.03 13.81 8.86
N ILE A 56 2.20 12.53 8.54
CA ILE A 56 1.22 11.46 8.76
C ILE A 56 1.31 10.85 10.18
N ALA A 57 1.92 11.56 11.16
CA ALA A 57 2.08 11.06 12.53
C ALA A 57 0.75 10.62 13.20
N ASN A 58 -0.39 11.16 12.79
CA ASN A 58 -1.73 10.69 13.17
C ASN A 58 -2.49 10.29 11.90
N VAL A 59 -2.55 8.98 11.64
CA VAL A 59 -3.12 8.45 10.39
C VAL A 59 -4.63 8.67 10.32
N CYS A 60 -5.30 8.55 11.47
CA CYS A 60 -6.72 8.79 11.62
C CYS A 60 -6.98 9.77 12.78
N ASP A 61 -8.08 10.53 12.68
CA ASP A 61 -8.56 11.33 13.81
C ASP A 61 -9.13 10.38 14.89
N GLU A 62 -8.48 10.31 16.05
CA GLU A 62 -8.83 9.37 17.13
C GLU A 62 -10.28 9.53 17.61
N LYS A 63 -10.82 10.77 17.57
CA LYS A 63 -12.21 11.02 18.00
C LYS A 63 -13.21 10.39 17.03
N GLN A 64 -12.91 10.38 15.74
CA GLN A 64 -13.75 9.79 14.70
C GLN A 64 -13.47 8.29 14.47
N PHE A 65 -12.22 7.86 14.68
CA PHE A 65 -11.73 6.51 14.45
C PHE A 65 -10.89 6.05 15.66
N PRO A 66 -11.54 5.54 16.71
CA PRO A 66 -10.85 5.11 17.93
C PRO A 66 -9.80 4.03 17.68
N ASN A 67 -8.79 3.99 18.54
CA ASN A 67 -7.67 3.04 18.48
C ASN A 67 -7.99 1.68 19.12
N ASP A 68 -9.26 1.32 19.19
CA ASP A 68 -9.75 0.12 19.89
C ASP A 68 -9.39 -1.18 19.16
N GLU A 69 -9.43 -1.16 17.82
CA GLU A 69 -9.18 -2.34 16.98
C GLU A 69 -7.82 -2.30 16.28
N LEU A 70 -7.35 -1.10 15.92
CA LEU A 70 -6.03 -0.84 15.35
C LEU A 70 -5.47 0.44 15.96
N SER A 71 -4.24 0.38 16.46
CA SER A 71 -3.52 1.56 16.93
C SER A 71 -2.94 2.36 15.75
N ASP A 72 -2.62 3.63 15.98
CA ASP A 72 -1.96 4.44 14.96
C ASP A 72 -0.57 3.89 14.59
N GLU A 73 0.13 3.22 15.51
CA GLU A 73 1.38 2.51 15.19
C GLU A 73 1.15 1.38 14.19
N GLU A 74 0.05 0.63 14.32
CA GLU A 74 -0.30 -0.44 13.38
C GLU A 74 -0.72 0.11 12.02
N ARG A 75 -1.52 1.18 12.00
CA ARG A 75 -1.90 1.90 10.76
C ARG A 75 -0.67 2.44 10.04
N ASN A 76 0.24 3.07 10.80
CA ASN A 76 1.51 3.59 10.30
C ASN A 76 2.40 2.48 9.76
N ALA A 77 2.53 1.37 10.48
CA ALA A 77 3.29 0.21 10.02
C ALA A 77 2.74 -0.33 8.69
N ALA A 78 1.41 -0.39 8.56
CA ALA A 78 0.77 -0.87 7.34
C ALA A 78 1.02 0.05 6.14
N ILE A 79 0.72 1.34 6.25
CA ILE A 79 0.88 2.27 5.14
C ILE A 79 2.34 2.44 4.76
N LYS A 80 3.25 2.46 5.75
CA LYS A 80 4.69 2.55 5.52
C LYS A 80 5.21 1.32 4.76
N TYR A 81 4.84 0.11 5.18
CA TYR A 81 5.26 -1.10 4.51
C TYR A 81 4.84 -1.11 3.03
N HIS A 82 3.57 -0.80 2.76
CA HIS A 82 3.06 -0.77 1.39
C HIS A 82 3.79 0.26 0.53
N ASN A 83 3.98 1.46 1.04
CA ASN A 83 4.63 2.54 0.30
C ASN A 83 6.12 2.28 0.06
N ASP A 84 6.84 1.75 1.06
CA ASP A 84 8.25 1.37 0.89
C ASP A 84 8.41 0.24 -0.15
N LEU A 85 7.49 -0.72 -0.18
CA LEU A 85 7.50 -1.80 -1.17
C LEU A 85 7.15 -1.28 -2.57
N ARG A 86 6.10 -0.45 -2.70
CA ARG A 86 5.70 0.17 -3.97
C ARG A 86 6.81 1.03 -4.56
N GLU A 87 7.51 1.79 -3.73
CA GLU A 87 8.70 2.56 -4.11
C GLU A 87 9.83 1.65 -4.64
N LYS A 88 10.11 0.52 -3.96
CA LYS A 88 11.08 -0.47 -4.45
C LYS A 88 10.67 -1.08 -5.80
N ILE A 89 9.38 -1.34 -6.00
CA ILE A 89 8.85 -1.87 -7.27
C ILE A 89 8.98 -0.83 -8.39
N ALA A 90 8.60 0.42 -8.14
CA ALA A 90 8.72 1.53 -9.11
C ALA A 90 10.18 1.67 -9.61
N ASN A 91 11.13 1.58 -8.69
CA ASN A 91 12.56 1.65 -8.99
C ASN A 91 13.16 0.36 -9.59
N GLY A 92 12.40 -0.73 -9.68
CA GLY A 92 12.92 -2.03 -10.16
C GLY A 92 13.91 -2.71 -9.19
N ASN A 93 13.82 -2.39 -7.91
CA ASN A 93 14.71 -2.88 -6.85
C ASN A 93 14.05 -3.90 -5.90
N ALA A 94 12.75 -4.12 -6.05
CA ALA A 94 12.00 -5.15 -5.33
C ALA A 94 12.45 -6.55 -5.75
N ASN A 95 12.55 -7.46 -4.79
CA ASN A 95 12.94 -8.84 -5.05
C ASN A 95 11.90 -9.59 -5.89
N ASN A 96 12.36 -10.55 -6.65
CA ASN A 96 11.55 -11.52 -7.36
C ASN A 96 12.12 -12.92 -7.07
N TYR A 97 11.43 -13.99 -7.45
CA TYR A 97 11.97 -15.36 -7.34
C TYR A 97 13.38 -15.48 -7.95
N VAL A 98 13.59 -14.83 -9.11
CA VAL A 98 14.92 -14.65 -9.69
C VAL A 98 15.17 -13.16 -9.89
N GLY A 99 16.26 -12.66 -9.30
CA GLY A 99 16.69 -11.28 -9.45
C GLY A 99 15.70 -10.28 -8.87
N LYS A 100 15.38 -9.25 -9.66
CA LYS A 100 14.51 -8.13 -9.26
C LYS A 100 13.29 -8.05 -10.17
N LEU A 101 12.22 -7.47 -9.65
CA LEU A 101 11.09 -7.03 -10.45
C LEU A 101 11.52 -5.91 -11.40
N THR A 102 10.93 -5.86 -12.58
CA THR A 102 11.18 -4.75 -13.50
C THR A 102 10.54 -3.47 -12.94
N SER A 103 11.15 -2.32 -13.22
CA SER A 103 10.64 -1.00 -12.82
C SER A 103 9.21 -0.79 -13.32
N ALA A 104 8.32 -0.32 -12.46
CA ALA A 104 6.96 0.05 -12.81
C ALA A 104 6.83 1.56 -13.04
N LYS A 105 6.05 1.95 -14.05
CA LYS A 105 5.57 3.32 -14.25
C LYS A 105 4.20 3.48 -13.60
N ASN A 106 3.80 4.70 -13.28
CA ASN A 106 2.48 5.02 -12.74
C ASN A 106 2.21 4.28 -11.42
N MET A 107 3.25 4.15 -10.58
CA MET A 107 3.18 3.51 -9.28
C MET A 107 2.95 4.57 -8.20
N TYR A 108 1.70 4.78 -7.81
CA TYR A 108 1.35 5.85 -6.86
C TYR A 108 1.48 5.41 -5.40
N MET A 109 1.84 6.34 -4.53
CA MET A 109 1.73 6.21 -3.09
C MET A 109 0.28 5.88 -2.69
N LEU A 110 0.13 5.09 -1.63
CA LEU A 110 -1.15 4.86 -0.97
C LEU A 110 -1.33 5.85 0.17
N LYS A 111 -2.58 6.23 0.41
CA LYS A 111 -3.04 6.89 1.62
C LYS A 111 -3.87 5.90 2.44
N TYR A 112 -3.78 6.02 3.75
CA TYR A 112 -4.65 5.26 4.62
C TYR A 112 -6.07 5.83 4.54
N ASP A 113 -7.08 4.96 4.48
CA ASP A 113 -8.49 5.36 4.44
C ASP A 113 -9.20 4.85 5.69
N CYS A 114 -9.35 5.73 6.67
CA CYS A 114 -9.98 5.44 7.95
C CYS A 114 -11.48 5.06 7.80
N ASN A 115 -12.18 5.58 6.78
CA ASN A 115 -13.56 5.20 6.53
C ASN A 115 -13.66 3.77 5.98
N MET A 116 -12.70 3.38 5.15
CA MET A 116 -12.61 2.02 4.64
C MET A 116 -12.21 1.03 5.76
N GLU A 117 -11.28 1.41 6.65
CA GLU A 117 -10.99 0.66 7.87
C GLU A 117 -12.26 0.44 8.71
N LYS A 118 -13.00 1.52 9.00
CA LYS A 118 -14.23 1.44 9.80
C LYS A 118 -15.24 0.45 9.21
N LYS A 119 -15.50 0.53 7.90
CA LYS A 119 -16.40 -0.42 7.20
C LYS A 119 -15.90 -1.86 7.32
N LEU A 120 -14.59 -2.07 7.25
CA LEU A 120 -13.98 -3.38 7.42
C LEU A 120 -14.10 -3.92 8.83
N GLN A 121 -13.93 -3.08 9.85
CA GLN A 121 -14.17 -3.47 11.24
C GLN A 121 -15.64 -3.81 11.49
N GLU A 122 -16.57 -3.05 10.92
CA GLU A 122 -18.01 -3.35 11.01
C GLU A 122 -18.38 -4.71 10.38
N VAL A 123 -17.76 -5.08 9.25
CA VAL A 123 -17.97 -6.41 8.64
C VAL A 123 -17.32 -7.51 9.49
N LEU A 124 -16.11 -7.30 9.99
CA LEU A 124 -15.41 -8.25 10.84
C LEU A 124 -16.19 -8.59 12.12
N LYS A 125 -16.80 -7.58 12.75
CA LYS A 125 -17.62 -7.74 13.96
C LYS A 125 -18.85 -8.62 13.75
N LYS A 126 -19.32 -8.79 12.51
CA LYS A 126 -20.44 -9.70 12.19
C LYS A 126 -20.03 -11.16 12.23
N GLY A 127 -18.74 -11.47 12.35
CA GLY A 127 -18.25 -12.84 12.45
C GLY A 127 -18.34 -13.62 11.13
N GLU A 128 -18.49 -12.94 10.00
CA GLU A 128 -18.55 -13.58 8.69
C GLU A 128 -17.20 -14.24 8.35
N SER A 129 -17.23 -15.52 7.95
CA SER A 129 -16.03 -16.31 7.66
C SER A 129 -15.32 -15.89 6.37
N THR A 130 -16.04 -15.15 5.52
CA THR A 130 -15.60 -14.58 4.25
C THR A 130 -15.95 -13.10 4.22
N ILE A 131 -14.96 -12.26 3.93
CA ILE A 131 -15.14 -10.83 3.76
C ILE A 131 -14.94 -10.57 2.28
N THR A 132 -15.99 -10.15 1.60
CA THR A 132 -15.92 -9.77 0.19
C THR A 132 -16.65 -8.46 0.04
N PHE A 133 -15.91 -7.36 -0.19
CA PHE A 133 -16.56 -6.12 -0.61
C PHE A 133 -16.80 -6.16 -2.13
N HIS A 134 -18.04 -5.91 -2.54
CA HIS A 134 -18.44 -5.87 -3.95
C HIS A 134 -18.30 -4.47 -4.59
N ASN A 135 -17.53 -3.58 -3.95
CA ASN A 135 -17.39 -2.17 -4.33
C ASN A 135 -16.14 -1.88 -5.20
N GLY A 136 -15.50 -2.92 -5.75
CA GLY A 136 -14.35 -2.76 -6.65
C GLY A 136 -13.01 -2.49 -5.94
N TYR A 137 -12.91 -2.71 -4.62
CA TYR A 137 -11.62 -2.69 -3.92
C TYR A 137 -10.89 -4.04 -4.02
N GLY A 138 -9.58 -3.99 -4.28
CA GLY A 138 -8.69 -5.14 -4.08
C GLY A 138 -8.59 -5.50 -2.60
N GLN A 139 -8.62 -6.79 -2.28
CA GLN A 139 -8.71 -7.28 -0.90
C GLN A 139 -7.70 -8.40 -0.68
N ASN A 140 -6.96 -8.31 0.42
CA ASN A 140 -6.12 -9.38 0.91
C ASN A 140 -6.54 -9.73 2.34
N ILE A 141 -6.53 -11.03 2.65
CA ILE A 141 -6.89 -11.55 3.96
C ILE A 141 -5.73 -12.43 4.44
N ALA A 142 -5.22 -12.16 5.64
CA ALA A 142 -4.25 -13.00 6.32
C ALA A 142 -4.87 -13.57 7.61
N LYS A 143 -4.84 -14.91 7.73
CA LYS A 143 -5.32 -15.65 8.90
C LYS A 143 -4.13 -16.41 9.51
N PHE A 144 -3.89 -16.20 10.79
CA PHE A 144 -2.81 -16.83 11.53
C PHE A 144 -3.34 -17.55 12.77
N PRO A 145 -2.73 -18.66 13.19
CA PRO A 145 -3.08 -19.31 14.45
C PRO A 145 -2.76 -18.42 15.65
N LYS A 146 -3.70 -18.26 16.57
CA LYS A 146 -3.52 -17.42 17.77
C LYS A 146 -2.32 -17.84 18.62
N THR A 147 -2.05 -19.13 18.69
CA THR A 147 -0.95 -19.72 19.48
C THR A 147 0.44 -19.32 18.98
N GLU A 148 0.58 -19.06 17.68
CA GLU A 148 1.87 -18.64 17.08
C GLU A 148 2.10 -17.13 17.23
N PHE A 149 1.02 -16.37 17.42
CA PHE A 149 1.06 -14.90 17.40
C PHE A 149 0.93 -14.27 18.79
N SER A 150 0.64 -15.04 19.85
CA SER A 150 0.40 -14.49 21.19
C SER A 150 1.58 -13.75 21.82
N ASN A 151 2.81 -14.03 21.37
CA ASN A 151 4.04 -13.41 21.87
C ASN A 151 4.64 -12.38 20.90
N ILE A 152 3.94 -12.05 19.82
CA ILE A 152 4.38 -11.10 18.79
C ILE A 152 3.66 -9.78 19.04
N THR A 153 4.39 -8.66 18.99
CA THR A 153 3.78 -7.32 19.11
C THR A 153 2.75 -7.11 18.01
N SER A 154 1.64 -6.42 18.29
CA SER A 154 0.57 -6.21 17.31
C SER A 154 1.10 -5.58 16.01
N THR A 155 1.98 -4.59 16.12
CA THR A 155 2.74 -3.98 15.02
C THR A 155 3.55 -4.99 14.18
N ASP A 156 4.20 -5.97 14.80
CA ASP A 156 4.94 -7.00 14.05
C ASP A 156 4.01 -8.04 13.44
N GLN A 157 2.86 -8.34 14.06
CA GLN A 157 1.81 -9.15 13.45
C GLN A 157 1.31 -8.50 12.14
N VAL A 158 1.17 -7.16 12.12
CA VAL A 158 0.86 -6.39 10.90
C VAL A 158 1.90 -6.67 9.83
N LYS A 159 3.18 -6.47 10.13
CA LYS A 159 4.25 -6.62 9.15
C LYS A 159 4.31 -8.04 8.59
N ILE A 160 4.14 -9.05 9.44
CA ILE A 160 4.10 -10.46 9.01
C ILE A 160 2.93 -10.71 8.06
N ALA A 161 1.75 -10.15 8.35
CA ALA A 161 0.60 -10.23 7.46
C ALA A 161 0.90 -9.63 6.08
N LEU A 162 1.50 -8.43 6.05
CA LEU A 162 1.81 -7.72 4.82
C LEU A 162 2.91 -8.42 4.01
N GLU A 163 3.93 -8.95 4.69
CA GLU A 163 4.98 -9.75 4.06
C GLU A 163 4.41 -11.03 3.44
N SER A 164 3.47 -11.69 4.10
CA SER A 164 2.80 -12.86 3.54
C SER A 164 2.12 -12.58 2.20
N TRP A 165 1.66 -11.34 1.96
CA TRP A 165 1.05 -10.95 0.69
C TRP A 165 2.06 -10.71 -0.43
N TYR A 166 3.29 -10.35 -0.08
CA TYR A 166 4.41 -10.20 -1.03
C TYR A 166 5.08 -11.54 -1.36
N ASN A 167 5.18 -12.46 -0.39
CA ASN A 167 5.87 -13.75 -0.51
C ASN A 167 5.59 -14.57 -1.79
N PRO A 168 4.37 -14.60 -2.38
CA PRO A 168 4.15 -15.34 -3.62
C PRO A 168 5.06 -14.90 -4.77
N VAL A 169 5.45 -13.62 -4.86
CA VAL A 169 6.39 -13.16 -5.89
C VAL A 169 7.81 -13.67 -5.65
N LEU A 170 8.17 -13.88 -4.39
CA LEU A 170 9.48 -14.43 -4.01
C LEU A 170 9.55 -15.93 -4.26
N TYR A 171 8.42 -16.65 -4.21
CA TYR A 171 8.38 -18.10 -4.35
C TYR A 171 8.05 -18.56 -5.78
N TYR A 172 7.03 -17.98 -6.41
CA TYR A 172 6.59 -18.38 -7.76
C TYR A 172 7.22 -17.52 -8.86
N GLY A 173 7.47 -16.25 -8.55
CA GLY A 173 8.08 -15.29 -9.46
C GLY A 173 7.12 -14.69 -10.47
N LEU A 174 7.30 -13.41 -10.77
CA LEU A 174 6.82 -12.81 -12.02
C LEU A 174 7.84 -13.10 -13.12
N LYS A 175 7.44 -13.94 -14.06
CA LYS A 175 8.34 -14.47 -15.11
C LYS A 175 8.19 -13.76 -16.47
N ASN A 176 7.22 -12.85 -16.60
CA ASN A 176 7.00 -12.12 -17.83
C ASN A 176 7.53 -10.68 -17.73
N ALA A 177 8.07 -10.16 -18.83
CA ALA A 177 8.66 -8.82 -18.88
C ALA A 177 7.62 -7.69 -18.79
N LYS A 178 6.33 -8.00 -18.93
CA LYS A 178 5.23 -7.04 -18.87
C LYS A 178 4.64 -6.89 -17.46
N ASN A 179 5.17 -7.62 -16.46
CA ASN A 179 4.60 -7.78 -15.12
C ASN A 179 3.11 -8.16 -15.11
N THR A 180 2.60 -8.75 -16.19
CA THR A 180 1.18 -9.10 -16.32
C THR A 180 0.85 -10.25 -15.37
N TYR A 181 -0.24 -10.08 -14.65
CA TYR A 181 -0.79 -11.11 -13.79
C TYR A 181 -1.41 -12.24 -14.63
N ASN A 182 -0.77 -13.41 -14.64
CA ASN A 182 -1.29 -14.60 -15.32
C ASN A 182 -1.25 -15.86 -14.45
N ASP A 183 -0.97 -15.70 -13.15
CA ASP A 183 -0.89 -16.79 -12.18
C ASP A 183 -1.74 -16.46 -10.95
N ALA A 184 -2.79 -17.25 -10.74
CA ALA A 184 -3.72 -17.11 -9.62
C ALA A 184 -3.01 -17.00 -8.25
N ARG A 185 -1.84 -17.65 -8.10
CA ARG A 185 -1.07 -17.69 -6.85
C ARG A 185 -0.47 -16.34 -6.47
N LEU A 186 -0.34 -15.41 -7.42
CA LEU A 186 0.22 -14.07 -7.18
C LEU A 186 -0.84 -13.04 -6.75
N TYR A 187 -2.09 -13.44 -6.47
CA TYR A 187 -3.21 -12.49 -6.31
C TYR A 187 -2.97 -11.50 -5.18
N THR A 188 -2.41 -11.95 -4.05
CA THR A 188 -2.14 -11.06 -2.93
C THR A 188 -1.09 -10.01 -3.28
N PHE A 189 -0.09 -10.40 -4.07
CA PHE A 189 0.93 -9.50 -4.57
C PHE A 189 0.35 -8.46 -5.54
N ALA A 190 -0.55 -8.89 -6.44
CA ALA A 190 -1.21 -8.00 -7.38
C ALA A 190 -2.01 -6.89 -6.67
N ASN A 191 -2.68 -7.21 -5.55
CA ASN A 191 -3.41 -6.23 -4.74
C ASN A 191 -2.49 -5.29 -3.93
N VAL A 192 -1.25 -5.69 -3.63
CA VAL A 192 -0.25 -4.84 -2.95
C VAL A 192 0.28 -3.75 -3.88
N SER A 193 0.42 -4.09 -5.17
CA SER A 193 1.11 -3.26 -6.16
C SER A 193 0.29 -2.92 -7.42
N PRO A 194 -1.02 -2.61 -7.35
CA PRO A 194 -1.75 -2.24 -8.54
C PRO A 194 -1.19 -0.93 -9.09
N THR A 195 -0.84 -0.94 -10.37
CA THR A 195 -0.61 0.28 -11.16
C THR A 195 -1.95 0.84 -11.64
N THR A 196 -2.03 2.14 -11.95
CA THR A 196 -3.28 2.74 -12.43
C THR A 196 -3.77 2.17 -13.78
N ASN A 197 -2.89 1.51 -14.53
CA ASN A 197 -3.19 0.91 -15.83
C ASN A 197 -3.73 -0.53 -15.77
N GLU A 198 -3.82 -1.14 -14.59
CA GLU A 198 -4.25 -2.54 -14.43
C GLU A 198 -5.68 -2.70 -13.90
N ARG A 199 -6.47 -1.63 -13.84
CA ARG A 199 -7.91 -1.73 -13.57
C ARG A 199 -8.64 -2.13 -14.86
N HIS A 200 -8.96 -3.42 -14.97
CA HIS A 200 -10.00 -3.90 -15.88
C HIS A 200 -11.39 -3.51 -15.36
#